data_AF-X1C6K6-F1
#
_entry.id   AF-X1C6K6-F1
#
_cell.length_a   1.000
_cell.length_b   1.000
_cell.length_c   1.000
_cell.angle_alpha   90.00
_cell.angle_beta   90.00
_cell.angle_gamma   90.00
#
_symmetry.space_group_name_H-M   'P 1'
#
loop_
_entity.id
_entity.type
_entity.pdbx_description
1 polymer ?
#
loop_
_entity_poly.entity_id
_entity_poly.type
_entity_poly.pdbx_seq_one_letter_code
_entity_poly.pdbx_strand_id
1 'polypeptide(L)'
;LDIDERRYATSDNYEQWVNLLDIDFQYWDYFNYDAKNAWAEARAVPDYCPLVWPFAGLLASFIYDAGAMEAAAIDMSNLTTWEEVDAMLVELKAYVDQDPTLEYVISTGMHPWCWPVLLANPIMTSLDADAQEKIYKLASGDTAWTNMDENENPWVLFFKWLKDYYDKGYFPENFWEITWDDYEAGMVAKTSILTIHGPWLWDKLETADPEIQLSGFPFPANSKNNYIKLPSDILSEGVGTGIYSDPNRTDAETEAVVKAFNWFHSPETVKLRCEALSKSPNYDLSSVG
;
A
#
# COMPACT_ATOMS: atom_id res chain seq x y z
N LEU A 1 -14.70 4.27 -26.93
CA LEU A 1 -13.92 4.64 -25.72
C LEU A 1 -12.82 3.60 -25.62
N ASP A 2 -11.56 4.00 -25.80
CA ASP A 2 -10.45 3.07 -25.54
C ASP A 2 -10.35 2.90 -24.02
N ILE A 3 -10.81 1.75 -23.54
CA ILE A 3 -10.93 1.45 -22.10
C ILE A 3 -9.55 1.21 -21.48
N ASP A 4 -8.54 0.88 -22.27
CA ASP A 4 -7.22 0.53 -21.75
C ASP A 4 -6.40 1.76 -21.32
N GLU A 5 -6.61 2.93 -21.93
CA GLU A 5 -5.89 4.17 -21.60
C GLU A 5 -6.64 5.10 -20.63
N ARG A 6 -7.89 4.77 -20.26
CA ARG A 6 -8.79 5.71 -19.54
C ARG A 6 -9.39 5.17 -18.25
N ARG A 7 -8.80 4.13 -17.68
CA ARG A 7 -9.36 3.39 -16.52
C ARG A 7 -9.56 4.23 -15.25
N TYR A 8 -8.94 5.42 -15.15
CA TYR A 8 -8.94 6.27 -13.97
C TYR A 8 -9.21 7.73 -14.33
N ALA A 9 -9.81 8.49 -13.39
CA ALA A 9 -9.98 9.94 -13.54
C ALA A 9 -8.66 10.67 -13.25
N THR A 10 -8.15 11.38 -14.25
CA THR A 10 -6.94 12.21 -14.18
C THR A 10 -7.30 13.66 -14.53
N SER A 11 -6.39 14.61 -14.28
CA SER A 11 -6.59 16.01 -14.71
C SER A 11 -6.89 16.16 -16.21
N ASP A 12 -6.44 15.21 -17.04
CA ASP A 12 -6.63 15.24 -18.49
C ASP A 12 -7.96 14.65 -18.96
N ASN A 13 -8.62 13.84 -18.13
CA ASN A 13 -9.79 13.06 -18.56
C ASN A 13 -11.00 13.13 -17.60
N TYR A 14 -10.91 13.86 -16.49
CA TYR A 14 -11.92 13.84 -15.42
C TYR A 14 -13.33 14.20 -15.91
N GLU A 15 -13.47 15.07 -16.92
CA GLU A 15 -14.78 15.45 -17.50
C GLU A 15 -15.53 14.28 -18.17
N GLN A 16 -14.85 13.14 -18.39
CA GLN A 16 -15.46 11.92 -18.90
C GLN A 16 -16.17 11.12 -17.80
N TRP A 17 -16.15 11.60 -16.57
CA TRP A 17 -16.79 10.99 -15.41
C TRP A 17 -18.01 11.81 -14.99
N VAL A 18 -18.97 11.16 -14.35
CA VAL A 18 -20.08 11.83 -13.69
C VAL A 18 -19.55 12.47 -12.41
N ASN A 19 -19.90 13.73 -12.17
CA ASN A 19 -19.68 14.35 -10.87
C ASN A 19 -20.58 13.65 -9.84
N LEU A 20 -19.98 12.91 -8.91
CA LEU A 20 -20.71 12.15 -7.90
C LEU A 20 -21.47 13.07 -6.92
N LEU A 21 -21.11 14.35 -6.84
CA LEU A 21 -21.86 15.34 -6.05
C LEU A 21 -23.26 15.63 -6.63
N ASP A 22 -23.48 15.35 -7.92
CA ASP A 22 -24.74 15.61 -8.63
C ASP A 22 -25.70 14.41 -8.61
N ILE A 23 -25.31 13.29 -7.98
CA ILE A 23 -26.16 12.10 -7.83
C ILE A 23 -26.54 11.85 -6.36
N ASP A 24 -27.60 11.08 -6.15
CA ASP A 24 -27.99 10.61 -4.82
C ASP A 24 -27.07 9.46 -4.34
N PHE A 25 -25.85 9.80 -3.94
CA PHE A 25 -24.92 8.87 -3.31
C PHE A 25 -25.06 8.90 -1.79
N GLN A 26 -25.43 7.76 -1.19
CA GLN A 26 -25.95 7.69 0.18
C GLN A 26 -24.86 7.59 1.25
N TYR A 27 -23.61 7.35 0.86
CA TYR A 27 -22.57 6.86 1.76
C TYR A 27 -21.44 7.86 2.03
N TRP A 28 -21.67 9.15 1.76
CA TRP A 28 -20.64 10.17 1.98
C TRP A 28 -20.10 10.16 3.42
N ASP A 29 -20.99 10.03 4.40
CA ASP A 29 -20.64 10.11 5.82
C ASP A 29 -19.99 8.84 6.37
N TYR A 30 -19.90 7.79 5.55
CA TYR A 30 -19.24 6.54 5.93
C TYR A 30 -17.73 6.59 5.66
N PHE A 31 -17.24 7.48 4.82
CA PHE A 31 -15.79 7.57 4.57
C PHE A 31 -15.08 8.20 5.78
N ASN A 32 -13.95 7.62 6.19
CA ASN A 32 -13.12 8.17 7.28
C ASN A 32 -12.21 9.33 6.81
N TYR A 33 -12.48 9.88 5.63
CA TYR A 33 -11.81 11.03 5.02
C TYR A 33 -12.84 11.89 4.28
N ASP A 34 -12.46 13.12 3.91
CA ASP A 34 -13.35 14.01 3.14
C ASP A 34 -13.46 13.56 1.67
N ALA A 35 -14.30 12.53 1.43
CA ALA A 35 -14.49 11.95 0.11
C ALA A 35 -15.14 12.92 -0.90
N LYS A 36 -15.83 13.96 -0.43
CA LYS A 36 -16.45 14.96 -1.32
C LYS A 36 -15.39 15.86 -1.93
N ASN A 37 -14.41 16.29 -1.14
CA ASN A 37 -13.48 17.35 -1.53
C ASN A 37 -12.06 16.86 -1.86
N ALA A 38 -11.66 15.67 -1.42
CA ALA A 38 -10.27 15.21 -1.54
C ALA A 38 -9.72 15.26 -2.98
N TRP A 39 -10.50 14.84 -3.99
CA TRP A 39 -10.06 14.91 -5.39
C TRP A 39 -9.98 16.36 -5.89
N ALA A 40 -11.02 17.15 -5.61
CA ALA A 40 -11.10 18.56 -5.98
C ALA A 40 -9.91 19.38 -5.44
N GLU A 41 -9.58 19.18 -4.16
CA GLU A 41 -8.47 19.83 -3.48
C GLU A 41 -7.12 19.42 -4.09
N ALA A 42 -6.91 18.13 -4.35
CA ALA A 42 -5.68 17.63 -4.94
C ALA A 42 -5.42 18.17 -6.36
N ARG A 43 -6.48 18.51 -7.10
CA ARG A 43 -6.42 18.88 -8.52
C ARG A 43 -6.75 20.35 -8.80
N ALA A 44 -7.07 21.11 -7.76
CA ALA A 44 -7.54 22.49 -7.87
C ALA A 44 -8.75 22.64 -8.82
N VAL A 45 -9.63 21.63 -8.83
CA VAL A 45 -10.89 21.62 -9.61
C VAL A 45 -12.05 21.66 -8.61
N PRO A 46 -12.58 22.85 -8.26
CA PRO A 46 -13.60 22.98 -7.22
C PRO A 46 -14.91 22.28 -7.61
N ASP A 47 -15.68 21.90 -6.59
CA ASP A 47 -17.04 21.37 -6.71
C ASP A 47 -17.17 20.10 -7.58
N TYR A 48 -16.13 19.26 -7.61
CA TYR A 48 -16.09 18.09 -8.46
C TYR A 48 -15.49 16.85 -7.78
N CYS A 49 -16.25 15.75 -7.79
CA CYS A 49 -15.82 14.44 -7.27
C CYS A 49 -16.11 13.33 -8.30
N PRO A 50 -15.12 12.87 -9.09
CA PRO A 50 -15.37 11.87 -10.13
C PRO A 50 -15.39 10.42 -9.61
N LEU A 51 -14.81 10.19 -8.44
CA LEU A 51 -14.56 8.85 -7.92
C LEU A 51 -14.50 8.86 -6.39
N VAL A 52 -14.78 7.70 -5.78
CA VAL A 52 -14.62 7.46 -4.34
C VAL A 52 -13.86 6.16 -4.12
N TRP A 53 -13.21 6.01 -2.96
CA TRP A 53 -12.38 4.85 -2.66
C TRP A 53 -12.53 4.40 -1.19
N PRO A 54 -13.22 3.27 -0.93
CA PRO A 54 -13.57 2.88 0.44
C PRO A 54 -12.44 2.14 1.18
N PHE A 55 -11.23 2.05 0.61
CA PHE A 55 -10.11 1.31 1.19
C PHE A 55 -9.00 2.25 1.66
N ALA A 56 -8.28 1.86 2.71
CA ALA A 56 -7.18 2.62 3.32
C ALA A 56 -5.88 2.57 2.50
N GLY A 57 -6.02 2.45 1.18
CA GLY A 57 -4.92 2.20 0.26
C GLY A 57 -4.43 0.75 0.28
N LEU A 58 -3.34 0.51 -0.43
CA LEU A 58 -2.46 -0.62 -0.22
C LEU A 58 -1.84 -0.49 1.16
N LEU A 59 -1.59 -1.61 1.82
CA LEU A 59 -0.77 -1.68 3.02
C LEU A 59 0.35 -2.66 2.74
N ALA A 60 1.55 -2.29 3.15
CA ALA A 60 2.69 -3.19 3.26
C ALA A 60 3.12 -3.20 4.72
N SER A 61 3.54 -4.36 5.19
CA SER A 61 4.07 -4.56 6.53
C SER A 61 5.22 -5.54 6.47
N PHE A 62 5.92 -5.68 7.59
CA PHE A 62 6.71 -6.87 7.80
C PHE A 62 5.75 -8.03 8.08
N ILE A 63 5.96 -9.15 7.40
CA ILE A 63 5.21 -10.40 7.57
C ILE A 63 6.22 -11.48 7.94
N TYR A 64 5.92 -12.27 8.97
CA TYR A 64 6.83 -13.29 9.48
C TYR A 64 6.09 -14.55 9.95
N ASP A 65 6.82 -15.67 9.94
CA ASP A 65 6.41 -16.91 10.61
C ASP A 65 6.69 -16.79 12.11
N ALA A 66 5.64 -16.56 12.90
CA ALA A 66 5.70 -16.37 14.34
C ALA A 66 6.20 -17.62 15.08
N GLY A 67 5.84 -18.81 14.60
CA GLY A 67 6.33 -20.05 15.18
C GLY A 67 7.85 -20.21 14.96
N ALA A 68 8.34 -19.83 13.78
CA ALA A 68 9.77 -19.83 13.50
C ALA A 68 10.54 -18.76 14.29
N MET A 69 9.99 -17.55 14.44
CA MET A 69 10.57 -16.50 15.29
C MET A 69 10.64 -16.93 16.76
N GLU A 70 9.59 -17.56 17.30
CA GLU A 70 9.59 -18.10 18.66
C GLU A 70 10.64 -19.20 18.83
N ALA A 71 10.74 -20.13 17.87
CA ALA A 71 11.75 -21.19 17.89
C ALA A 71 13.18 -20.64 17.82
N ALA A 72 13.39 -19.55 17.10
CA ALA A 72 14.65 -18.82 17.01
C ALA A 72 14.92 -17.92 18.24
N ALA A 73 13.96 -17.82 19.17
CA ALA A 73 14.01 -16.92 20.32
C ALA A 73 14.22 -15.43 19.95
N ILE A 74 13.68 -15.02 18.80
CA ILE A 74 13.69 -13.61 18.36
C ILE A 74 12.54 -12.87 19.02
N ASP A 75 12.85 -11.78 19.73
CA ASP A 75 11.83 -10.95 20.37
C ASP A 75 11.12 -10.08 19.33
N MET A 76 9.85 -10.40 19.09
CA MET A 76 8.97 -9.65 18.18
C MET A 76 8.10 -8.63 18.93
N SER A 77 8.30 -8.45 20.23
CA SER A 77 7.57 -7.46 21.01
C SER A 77 8.17 -6.06 20.85
N ASN A 78 7.31 -5.04 20.76
CA ASN A 78 7.70 -3.63 20.73
C ASN A 78 8.59 -3.23 19.54
N LEU A 79 8.22 -3.61 18.31
CA LEU A 79 8.89 -3.12 17.09
C LEU A 79 8.24 -1.80 16.61
N THR A 80 8.46 -0.72 17.35
CA THR A 80 7.83 0.59 17.13
C THR A 80 8.77 1.65 16.58
N THR A 81 10.08 1.48 16.76
CA THR A 81 11.14 2.35 16.22
C THR A 81 12.06 1.59 15.26
N TRP A 82 12.81 2.32 14.43
CA TRP A 82 13.80 1.69 13.56
C TRP A 82 14.96 1.10 14.34
N GLU A 83 15.31 1.65 15.51
CA GLU A 83 16.35 1.07 16.37
C GLU A 83 15.94 -0.31 16.90
N GLU A 84 14.66 -0.49 17.24
CA GLU A 84 14.09 -1.78 17.67
C GLU A 84 14.09 -2.78 16.51
N VAL A 85 13.68 -2.35 15.32
CA VAL A 85 13.73 -3.17 14.09
C VAL A 85 15.16 -3.58 13.75
N ASP A 86 16.11 -2.65 13.78
CA ASP A 86 17.52 -2.91 13.49
C ASP A 86 18.13 -3.90 14.49
N ALA A 87 17.80 -3.76 15.78
CA ALA A 87 18.26 -4.70 16.81
C ALA A 87 17.72 -6.12 16.55
N MET A 88 16.43 -6.25 16.23
CA MET A 88 15.81 -7.53 15.87
C MET A 88 16.47 -8.13 14.62
N LEU A 89 16.76 -7.34 13.59
CA LEU A 89 17.41 -7.83 12.37
C LEU A 89 18.85 -8.30 12.60
N VAL A 90 19.58 -7.72 13.55
CA VAL A 90 20.91 -8.22 13.96
C VAL A 90 20.79 -9.62 14.56
N GLU A 91 19.84 -9.85 15.46
CA GLU A 91 19.61 -11.15 16.08
C GLU A 91 19.15 -12.19 15.04
N LEU A 92 18.17 -11.81 14.22
CA LEU A 92 17.65 -12.65 13.14
C LEU A 92 18.76 -13.04 12.15
N LYS A 93 19.63 -12.10 11.77
CA LYS A 93 20.77 -12.39 10.90
C LYS A 93 21.71 -13.42 11.53
N ALA A 94 22.04 -13.26 12.81
CA ALA A 94 22.91 -14.20 13.49
C ALA A 94 22.32 -15.62 13.54
N TYR A 95 20.99 -15.74 13.62
CA TYR A 95 20.27 -17.00 13.52
C TYR A 95 20.29 -17.57 12.09
N VAL A 96 19.90 -16.77 11.09
CA VAL A 96 19.89 -17.17 9.68
C VAL A 96 21.27 -17.64 9.20
N ASP A 97 22.34 -16.94 9.57
CA ASP A 97 23.71 -17.31 9.18
C ASP A 97 24.16 -18.68 9.74
N GLN A 98 23.42 -19.27 10.70
CA GLN A 98 23.68 -20.58 11.30
C GLN A 98 22.71 -21.67 10.84
N ASP A 99 21.57 -21.30 10.24
CA ASP A 99 20.54 -22.24 9.81
C ASP A 99 20.83 -22.72 8.38
N PRO A 100 20.97 -24.04 8.13
CA PRO A 100 21.30 -24.55 6.80
C PRO A 100 20.12 -24.49 5.81
N THR A 101 18.92 -24.11 6.25
CA THR A 101 17.70 -24.04 5.44
C THR A 101 17.31 -22.61 5.09
N LEU A 102 17.73 -21.63 5.89
CA LEU A 102 17.44 -20.22 5.64
C LEU A 102 18.52 -19.61 4.76
N GLU A 103 18.08 -18.88 3.73
CA GLU A 103 18.95 -18.20 2.79
C GLU A 103 18.97 -16.69 3.03
N TYR A 104 17.86 -16.11 3.50
CA TYR A 104 17.69 -14.66 3.58
C TYR A 104 17.11 -14.21 4.92
N VAL A 105 17.64 -13.09 5.44
CA VAL A 105 17.10 -12.41 6.63
C VAL A 105 15.76 -11.78 6.29
N ILE A 106 15.72 -10.95 5.23
CA ILE A 106 14.51 -10.41 4.66
C ILE A 106 14.43 -10.90 3.22
N SER A 107 13.48 -11.79 2.93
CA SER A 107 13.23 -12.17 1.55
C SER A 107 12.62 -10.99 0.79
N THR A 108 13.10 -10.71 -0.42
CA THR A 108 12.51 -9.69 -1.30
C THR A 108 12.90 -9.93 -2.75
N GLY A 109 12.11 -9.39 -3.67
CA GLY A 109 12.34 -9.44 -5.10
C GLY A 109 11.93 -8.15 -5.79
N MET A 110 12.45 -7.94 -6.99
CA MET A 110 12.15 -6.75 -7.78
C MET A 110 10.82 -6.89 -8.51
N HIS A 111 9.95 -5.89 -8.33
CA HIS A 111 8.79 -5.68 -9.17
C HIS A 111 8.67 -4.18 -9.52
N PRO A 112 8.51 -3.81 -10.80
CA PRO A 112 8.57 -2.41 -11.23
C PRO A 112 7.62 -1.45 -10.51
N TRP A 113 6.44 -1.93 -10.07
CA TRP A 113 5.53 -1.11 -9.26
C TRP A 113 5.59 -1.41 -7.76
N CYS A 114 5.86 -2.66 -7.33
CA CYS A 114 5.86 -2.97 -5.89
C CYS A 114 7.05 -2.34 -5.20
N TRP A 115 8.21 -2.29 -5.84
CA TRP A 115 9.40 -1.78 -5.19
C TRP A 115 9.32 -0.28 -4.90
N PRO A 116 8.92 0.58 -5.86
CA PRO A 116 8.68 1.99 -5.57
C PRO A 116 7.48 2.23 -4.64
N VAL A 117 6.38 1.48 -4.82
CA VAL A 117 5.12 1.77 -4.10
C VAL A 117 5.07 1.08 -2.74
N LEU A 118 5.32 -0.23 -2.65
CA LEU A 118 5.16 -1.04 -1.43
C LEU A 118 6.40 -1.07 -0.54
N LEU A 119 7.59 -0.78 -1.07
CA LEU A 119 8.82 -0.76 -0.28
C LEU A 119 9.30 0.67 -0.03
N ALA A 120 9.59 1.43 -1.10
CA ALA A 120 10.21 2.74 -0.94
C ALA A 120 9.30 3.76 -0.24
N ASN A 121 8.05 3.90 -0.66
CA ASN A 121 7.16 4.91 -0.08
C ASN A 121 6.89 4.73 1.43
N PRO A 122 6.60 3.51 1.94
CA PRO A 122 6.51 3.24 3.36
C PRO A 122 7.74 3.63 4.15
N ILE A 123 8.91 3.26 3.64
CA ILE A 123 10.19 3.51 4.31
C ILE A 123 10.49 5.00 4.32
N MET A 124 10.33 5.69 3.20
CA MET A 124 10.50 7.15 3.13
C MET A 124 9.57 7.86 4.13
N THR A 125 8.30 7.46 4.20
CA THR A 125 7.33 8.04 5.14
C THR A 125 7.67 7.75 6.58
N SER A 126 8.23 6.58 6.86
CA SER A 126 8.66 6.18 8.20
C SER A 126 9.92 6.92 8.67
N LEU A 127 10.87 7.15 7.75
CA LEU A 127 12.12 7.87 8.03
C LEU A 127 11.95 9.39 8.07
N ASP A 128 10.99 9.93 7.32
CA ASP A 128 10.80 11.36 7.12
C ASP A 128 9.33 11.74 7.20
N ALA A 129 9.03 12.61 8.18
CA ALA A 129 7.66 13.01 8.47
C ALA A 129 7.01 13.87 7.38
N ASP A 130 7.81 14.43 6.48
CA ASP A 130 7.37 15.28 5.38
C ASP A 130 7.56 14.60 4.01
N ALA A 131 7.86 13.29 3.98
CA ALA A 131 8.14 12.55 2.76
C ALA A 131 7.04 12.66 1.70
N GLN A 132 5.77 12.59 2.09
CA GLN A 132 4.65 12.67 1.15
C GLN A 132 4.63 14.02 0.40
N GLU A 133 4.74 15.14 1.11
CA GLU A 133 4.79 16.46 0.49
C GLU A 133 6.00 16.58 -0.47
N LYS A 134 7.15 16.04 -0.08
CA LYS A 134 8.36 16.06 -0.91
C LYS A 134 8.22 15.18 -2.15
N ILE A 135 7.56 14.02 -2.05
CA ILE A 135 7.22 13.17 -3.19
C ILE A 135 6.31 13.91 -4.16
N TYR A 136 5.30 14.63 -3.66
CA TYR A 136 4.45 15.46 -4.53
C TYR A 136 5.26 16.55 -5.25
N LYS A 137 6.18 17.23 -4.56
CA LYS A 137 7.07 18.23 -5.18
C LYS A 137 8.00 17.64 -6.26
N LEU A 138 8.48 16.41 -6.07
CA LEU A 138 9.24 15.70 -7.10
C LEU A 138 8.37 15.34 -8.31
N ALA A 139 7.15 14.87 -8.06
CA ALA A 139 6.21 14.49 -9.10
C ALA A 139 5.67 15.69 -9.90
N SER A 140 5.44 16.83 -9.25
CA SER A 140 5.03 18.09 -9.90
C SER A 140 6.17 18.79 -10.63
N GLY A 141 7.42 18.41 -10.37
CA GLY A 141 8.62 19.03 -10.92
C GLY A 141 9.10 20.27 -10.17
N ASP A 142 8.49 20.61 -9.02
CA ASP A 142 8.93 21.69 -8.14
C ASP A 142 10.32 21.40 -7.54
N THR A 143 10.63 20.11 -7.33
CA THR A 143 11.96 19.62 -6.96
C THR A 143 12.48 18.71 -8.07
N ALA A 144 13.73 18.91 -8.50
CA ALA A 144 14.34 18.05 -9.50
C ALA A 144 14.67 16.66 -8.91
N TRP A 145 14.40 15.59 -9.66
CA TRP A 145 14.80 14.22 -9.29
C TRP A 145 16.31 14.04 -9.08
N THR A 146 17.12 14.90 -9.69
CA THR A 146 18.58 14.93 -9.52
C THR A 146 19.03 15.69 -8.28
N ASN A 147 18.12 16.26 -7.49
CA ASN A 147 18.45 16.89 -6.22
C ASN A 147 18.84 15.81 -5.21
N MET A 148 20.08 15.90 -4.71
CA MET A 148 20.65 14.95 -3.77
C MET A 148 20.56 15.41 -2.30
N ASP A 149 19.91 16.53 -2.01
CA ASP A 149 19.62 16.95 -0.64
C ASP A 149 18.51 16.05 -0.06
N GLU A 150 18.85 15.31 0.99
CA GLU A 150 17.94 14.39 1.67
C GLU A 150 16.79 15.11 2.40
N ASN A 151 16.95 16.40 2.69
CA ASN A 151 15.89 17.20 3.29
C ASN A 151 14.82 17.61 2.27
N GLU A 152 15.14 17.58 0.97
CA GLU A 152 14.23 17.97 -0.12
C GLU A 152 13.79 16.77 -0.97
N ASN A 153 14.64 15.75 -1.10
CA ASN A 153 14.38 14.54 -1.87
C ASN A 153 14.42 13.28 -0.98
N PRO A 154 13.27 12.72 -0.57
CA PRO A 154 13.21 11.57 0.33
C PRO A 154 13.76 10.28 -0.29
N TRP A 155 13.92 10.21 -1.62
CA TRP A 155 14.55 9.06 -2.25
C TRP A 155 16.02 8.92 -1.86
N VAL A 156 16.71 10.02 -1.54
CA VAL A 156 18.09 9.98 -1.05
C VAL A 156 18.16 9.22 0.28
N LEU A 157 17.22 9.48 1.21
CA LEU A 157 17.12 8.75 2.47
C LEU A 157 16.83 7.27 2.25
N PHE A 158 15.88 6.96 1.36
CA PHE A 158 15.56 5.58 1.02
C PHE A 158 16.75 4.81 0.44
N PHE A 159 17.47 5.38 -0.52
CA PHE A 159 18.63 4.70 -1.11
C PHE A 159 19.78 4.53 -0.12
N LYS A 160 19.95 5.45 0.85
CA LYS A 160 20.90 5.27 1.96
C LYS A 160 20.50 4.10 2.86
N TRP A 161 19.23 4.04 3.27
CA TRP A 161 18.68 2.93 4.06
C TRP A 161 18.83 1.59 3.33
N LEU A 162 18.46 1.56 2.05
CA LEU A 162 18.55 0.36 1.23
C LEU A 162 19.99 -0.13 1.13
N LYS A 163 20.93 0.78 0.86
CA LYS A 163 22.34 0.44 0.78
C LYS A 163 22.87 -0.10 2.11
N ASP A 164 22.49 0.52 3.22
CA ASP A 164 22.91 0.06 4.55
C ASP A 164 22.38 -1.36 4.84
N TYR A 165 21.11 -1.63 4.56
CA TYR A 165 20.51 -2.97 4.74
C TYR A 165 21.11 -4.01 3.79
N TYR A 166 21.43 -3.62 2.55
CA TYR A 166 22.16 -4.46 1.61
C TYR A 166 23.58 -4.77 2.11
N ASP A 167 24.34 -3.75 2.53
CA ASP A 167 25.71 -3.92 3.02
C ASP A 167 25.77 -4.76 4.31
N LYS A 168 24.72 -4.73 5.14
CA LYS A 168 24.55 -5.60 6.32
C LYS A 168 24.17 -7.04 5.96
N GLY A 169 23.85 -7.33 4.70
CA GLY A 169 23.46 -8.66 4.23
C GLY A 169 22.07 -9.06 4.68
N TYR A 170 21.15 -8.11 4.86
CA TYR A 170 19.75 -8.42 5.20
C TYR A 170 18.93 -8.83 3.98
N PHE A 171 19.32 -8.38 2.79
CA PHE A 171 18.67 -8.74 1.53
C PHE A 171 19.49 -9.77 0.74
N PRO A 172 18.85 -10.56 -0.16
CA PRO A 172 19.57 -11.37 -1.15
C PRO A 172 20.56 -10.52 -1.95
N GLU A 173 21.79 -11.00 -2.16
CA GLU A 173 22.80 -10.26 -2.95
C GLU A 173 22.31 -9.94 -4.37
N ASN A 174 21.42 -10.75 -4.93
CA ASN A 174 20.85 -10.60 -6.26
C ASN A 174 19.36 -10.19 -6.21
N PHE A 175 18.88 -9.54 -5.15
CA PHE A 175 17.45 -9.22 -4.99
C PHE A 175 16.84 -8.47 -6.19
N TRP A 176 17.64 -7.70 -6.94
CA TRP A 176 17.20 -6.98 -8.14
C TRP A 176 16.97 -7.88 -9.36
N GLU A 177 17.44 -9.13 -9.34
CA GLU A 177 17.23 -10.15 -10.37
C GLU A 177 16.12 -11.15 -9.98
N ILE A 178 15.78 -11.24 -8.70
CA ILE A 178 14.70 -12.10 -8.20
C ILE A 178 13.36 -11.50 -8.60
N THR A 179 12.54 -12.27 -9.32
CA THR A 179 11.19 -11.82 -9.70
C THR A 179 10.25 -11.83 -8.49
N TRP A 180 9.15 -11.09 -8.58
CA TRP A 180 8.12 -11.10 -7.53
C TRP A 180 7.63 -12.52 -7.20
N ASP A 181 7.36 -13.33 -8.23
CA ASP A 181 6.84 -14.68 -8.06
C ASP A 181 7.89 -15.62 -7.45
N ASP A 182 9.17 -15.49 -7.84
CA ASP A 182 10.26 -16.29 -7.27
C ASP A 182 10.49 -15.95 -5.79
N TYR A 183 10.40 -14.68 -5.44
CA TYR A 183 10.49 -14.20 -4.06
C TYR A 183 9.34 -14.76 -3.21
N GLU A 184 8.09 -14.66 -3.65
CA GLU A 184 6.95 -15.24 -2.94
C GLU A 184 7.06 -16.77 -2.82
N ALA A 185 7.56 -17.44 -3.86
CA ALA A 185 7.82 -18.88 -3.83
C ALA A 185 8.92 -19.25 -2.82
N GLY A 186 9.95 -18.41 -2.64
CA GLY A 186 10.96 -18.58 -1.60
C GLY A 186 10.37 -18.56 -0.18
N MET A 187 9.42 -17.64 0.08
CA MET A 187 8.69 -17.61 1.35
C MET A 187 7.86 -18.88 1.57
N VAL A 188 7.16 -19.36 0.53
CA VAL A 188 6.44 -20.66 0.57
C VAL A 188 7.40 -21.83 0.83
N ALA A 189 8.60 -21.78 0.25
CA ALA A 189 9.65 -22.79 0.45
C ALA A 189 10.38 -22.64 1.80
N LYS A 190 10.02 -21.63 2.61
CA LYS A 190 10.63 -21.31 3.91
C LYS A 190 12.14 -21.03 3.82
N THR A 191 12.61 -20.42 2.74
CA THR A 191 14.01 -19.95 2.63
C THR A 191 14.26 -18.65 3.40
N SER A 192 13.21 -18.06 3.97
CA SER A 192 13.25 -16.95 4.91
C SER A 192 12.03 -16.99 5.81
N ILE A 193 12.16 -16.39 7.00
CA ILE A 193 11.08 -16.32 7.99
C ILE A 193 10.50 -14.92 8.15
N LEU A 194 11.07 -13.92 7.46
CA LEU A 194 10.66 -12.52 7.49
C LEU A 194 10.67 -11.93 6.09
N THR A 195 9.66 -11.12 5.79
CA THR A 195 9.61 -10.37 4.55
C THR A 195 8.84 -9.07 4.67
N ILE A 196 8.93 -8.22 3.63
CA ILE A 196 8.13 -7.01 3.47
C ILE A 196 7.17 -7.24 2.33
N HIS A 197 5.86 -7.21 2.62
CA HIS A 197 4.84 -7.49 1.63
C HIS A 197 3.47 -6.92 2.02
N GLY A 198 2.55 -6.88 1.06
CA GLY A 198 1.14 -6.66 1.35
C GLY A 198 0.43 -7.93 1.85
N PRO A 199 -0.79 -7.81 2.39
CA PRO A 199 -1.49 -8.90 3.04
C PRO A 199 -1.85 -10.07 2.11
N TRP A 200 -1.80 -9.92 0.78
CA TRP A 200 -2.10 -11.01 -0.16
C TRP A 200 -1.06 -12.14 -0.19
N LEU A 201 0.11 -11.98 0.44
CA LEU A 201 1.02 -13.11 0.66
C LEU A 201 0.47 -14.09 1.69
N TRP A 202 -0.35 -13.60 2.62
CA TRP A 202 -0.88 -14.38 3.73
C TRP A 202 -1.67 -15.59 3.23
N ASP A 203 -2.62 -15.35 2.32
CA ASP A 203 -3.43 -16.41 1.70
C ASP A 203 -2.57 -17.45 0.97
N LYS A 204 -1.49 -17.01 0.32
CA LYS A 204 -0.56 -17.92 -0.39
C LYS A 204 0.17 -18.83 0.59
N LEU A 205 0.67 -18.27 1.70
CA LEU A 205 1.39 -19.01 2.71
C LEU A 205 0.48 -19.97 3.48
N GLU A 206 -0.70 -19.54 3.92
CA GLU A 206 -1.69 -20.41 4.59
C GLU A 206 -2.22 -21.51 3.66
N THR A 207 -2.34 -21.23 2.35
CA THR A 207 -2.71 -22.27 1.38
C THR A 207 -1.62 -23.33 1.23
N ALA A 208 -0.35 -22.92 1.26
CA ALA A 208 0.78 -23.84 1.13
C ALA A 208 1.06 -24.64 2.41
N ASP A 209 0.88 -24.01 3.56
CA ASP A 209 1.03 -24.59 4.89
C ASP A 209 -0.12 -24.12 5.81
N PRO A 210 -1.21 -24.88 5.93
CA PRO A 210 -2.36 -24.50 6.75
C PRO A 210 -2.07 -24.37 8.25
N GLU A 211 -0.92 -24.85 8.71
CA GLU A 211 -0.49 -24.79 10.12
C GLU A 211 0.48 -23.64 10.38
N ILE A 212 0.87 -22.88 9.35
CA ILE A 212 1.77 -21.74 9.51
C ILE A 212 1.15 -20.71 10.45
N GLN A 213 1.97 -20.19 11.37
CA GLN A 213 1.55 -19.14 12.28
C GLN A 213 2.09 -17.82 11.76
N LEU A 214 1.28 -17.09 11.02
CA LEU A 214 1.69 -15.80 10.47
C LEU A 214 1.37 -14.66 11.43
N SER A 215 2.29 -13.71 11.48
CA SER A 215 2.13 -12.45 12.18
C SER A 215 2.82 -11.34 11.39
N GLY A 216 2.61 -10.09 11.80
CA GLY A 216 3.23 -8.96 11.14
C GLY A 216 3.32 -7.75 12.05
N PHE A 217 4.19 -6.82 11.68
CA PHE A 217 4.30 -5.53 12.36
C PHE A 217 4.38 -4.41 11.31
N PRO A 218 3.76 -3.24 11.59
CA PRO A 218 3.82 -2.12 10.67
C PRO A 218 5.24 -1.57 10.62
N PHE A 219 5.54 -0.77 9.61
CA PHE A 219 6.76 0.04 9.65
C PHE A 219 6.66 1.04 10.82
N PRO A 220 7.79 1.37 11.46
CA PRO A 220 7.86 2.36 12.53
C PRO A 220 7.15 3.67 12.17
N ALA A 221 6.45 4.28 13.13
CA ALA A 221 5.88 5.61 12.91
C ALA A 221 7.01 6.64 12.82
N ASN A 222 6.83 7.66 11.98
CA ASN A 222 7.82 8.74 11.92
C ASN A 222 7.73 9.67 13.15
N SER A 223 8.61 10.68 13.18
CA SER A 223 8.70 11.66 14.27
C SER A 223 7.42 12.47 14.53
N LYS A 224 6.43 12.45 13.64
CA LYS A 224 5.10 13.06 13.82
C LYS A 224 4.02 12.02 14.18
N ASN A 225 4.41 10.80 14.52
CA ASN A 225 3.51 9.66 14.78
C ASN A 225 2.61 9.30 13.59
N ASN A 226 3.06 9.60 12.36
CA ASN A 226 2.34 9.19 11.16
C ASN A 226 2.80 7.79 10.75
N TYR A 227 1.82 6.92 10.49
CA TYR A 227 2.02 5.63 9.84
C TYR A 227 1.91 5.78 8.32
N ILE A 228 2.26 4.70 7.60
CA ILE A 228 2.29 4.65 6.14
C ILE A 228 0.97 5.13 5.54
N LYS A 229 1.08 6.08 4.63
CA LYS A 229 0.06 6.40 3.64
C LYS A 229 0.61 5.93 2.30
N LEU A 230 0.25 4.73 1.84
CA LEU A 230 0.54 4.37 0.46
C LEU A 230 -0.27 5.28 -0.45
N PRO A 231 0.27 5.72 -1.60
CA PRO A 231 -0.34 6.69 -2.49
C PRO A 231 -1.40 5.98 -3.34
N SER A 232 -2.30 5.31 -2.66
CA SER A 232 -3.50 4.66 -3.18
C SER A 232 -4.70 5.22 -2.40
N ASP A 233 -4.55 6.47 -1.98
CA ASP A 233 -5.65 7.33 -1.64
C ASP A 233 -6.17 7.95 -2.95
N ILE A 234 -7.37 8.49 -2.86
CA ILE A 234 -8.03 9.24 -3.92
C ILE A 234 -7.20 10.39 -4.51
N LEU A 235 -6.07 10.76 -3.87
CA LEU A 235 -5.19 11.84 -4.32
C LEU A 235 -4.24 11.36 -5.42
N SER A 236 -3.98 10.05 -5.53
CA SER A 236 -3.17 9.50 -6.63
C SER A 236 -4.01 9.25 -7.89
N GLU A 237 -3.45 9.63 -9.04
CA GLU A 237 -4.00 9.25 -10.34
C GLU A 237 -3.88 7.73 -10.47
N GLY A 238 -4.99 6.99 -10.39
CA GLY A 238 -4.94 5.54 -10.55
C GLY A 238 -5.81 4.70 -9.61
N VAL A 239 -6.61 5.32 -8.73
CA VAL A 239 -7.46 4.59 -7.79
C VAL A 239 -8.82 5.26 -7.64
N GLY A 240 -9.82 4.47 -7.30
CA GLY A 240 -11.20 4.94 -7.11
C GLY A 240 -12.21 4.20 -7.98
N THR A 241 -13.47 4.30 -7.60
CA THR A 241 -14.62 3.84 -8.38
C THR A 241 -15.47 5.05 -8.71
N GLY A 242 -15.76 5.24 -10.00
CA GLY A 242 -16.59 6.32 -10.52
C GLY A 242 -17.57 5.80 -11.57
N ILE A 243 -18.43 6.69 -12.07
CA ILE A 243 -19.36 6.40 -13.15
C ILE A 243 -18.89 7.18 -14.39
N TYR A 244 -18.70 6.50 -15.52
CA TYR A 244 -18.42 7.21 -16.77
C TYR A 244 -19.64 8.02 -17.22
N SER A 245 -19.38 9.23 -17.71
CA SER A 245 -20.35 10.02 -18.46
C SER A 245 -20.58 9.37 -19.82
N ASP A 246 -21.83 9.08 -20.14
CA ASP A 246 -22.23 8.53 -21.43
C ASP A 246 -23.37 9.37 -22.01
N PRO A 247 -23.13 10.12 -23.09
CA PRO A 247 -24.14 11.01 -23.68
C PRO A 247 -25.31 10.25 -24.31
N ASN A 248 -25.21 8.92 -24.47
CA ASN A 248 -26.30 8.09 -25.00
C ASN A 248 -27.08 7.35 -23.90
N ARG A 249 -26.68 7.48 -22.62
CA ARG A 249 -27.35 6.81 -21.51
C ARG A 249 -28.71 7.45 -21.26
N THR A 250 -29.74 6.63 -21.23
CA THR A 250 -31.10 7.08 -20.91
C THR A 250 -31.26 7.39 -19.42
N ASP A 251 -32.32 8.10 -19.04
CA ASP A 251 -32.62 8.40 -17.64
C ASP A 251 -32.81 7.11 -16.81
N ALA A 252 -33.54 6.13 -17.36
CA ALA A 252 -33.78 4.85 -16.68
C ALA A 252 -32.48 4.04 -16.48
N GLU A 253 -31.56 4.08 -17.45
CA GLU A 253 -30.24 3.48 -17.30
C GLU A 253 -29.40 4.24 -16.28
N THR A 254 -29.51 5.58 -16.24
CA THR A 254 -28.82 6.42 -15.26
C THR A 254 -29.28 6.09 -13.84
N GLU A 255 -30.59 5.98 -13.60
CA GLU A 255 -31.14 5.56 -12.31
C GLU A 255 -30.65 4.16 -11.90
N ALA A 256 -30.62 3.22 -12.83
CA ALA A 256 -30.14 1.87 -12.59
C ALA A 256 -28.64 1.84 -12.23
N VAL A 257 -27.83 2.63 -12.93
CA VAL A 257 -26.38 2.76 -12.66
C VAL A 257 -26.14 3.39 -11.29
N VAL A 258 -26.85 4.46 -10.93
CA VAL A 258 -26.74 5.10 -9.60
C VAL A 258 -27.15 4.13 -8.50
N LYS A 259 -28.21 3.33 -8.71
CA LYS A 259 -28.61 2.28 -7.77
C LYS A 259 -27.54 1.20 -7.61
N ALA A 260 -26.94 0.73 -8.72
CA ALA A 260 -25.86 -0.24 -8.67
C ALA A 260 -24.60 0.32 -7.99
N PHE A 261 -24.27 1.59 -8.25
CA PHE A 261 -23.15 2.29 -7.62
C PHE A 261 -23.33 2.42 -6.10
N ASN A 262 -24.53 2.77 -5.64
CA ASN A 262 -24.86 2.76 -4.22
C ASN A 262 -24.75 1.36 -3.61
N TRP A 263 -25.32 0.34 -4.26
CA TRP A 263 -25.18 -1.05 -3.78
C TRP A 263 -23.71 -1.48 -3.67
N PHE A 264 -22.88 -1.12 -4.65
CA PHE A 264 -21.45 -1.45 -4.68
C PHE A 264 -20.64 -0.80 -3.55
N HIS A 265 -21.14 0.32 -3.02
CA HIS A 265 -20.55 1.05 -1.89
C HIS A 265 -21.34 0.90 -0.59
N SER A 266 -22.31 -0.01 -0.52
CA SER A 266 -22.97 -0.34 0.75
C SER A 266 -21.97 -0.97 1.73
N PRO A 267 -22.14 -0.79 3.05
CA PRO A 267 -21.24 -1.34 4.06
C PRO A 267 -21.03 -2.85 3.90
N GLU A 268 -22.08 -3.62 3.62
CA GLU A 268 -22.00 -5.06 3.39
C GLU A 268 -21.10 -5.41 2.20
N THR A 269 -21.27 -4.72 1.07
CA THR A 269 -20.47 -4.97 -0.14
C THR A 269 -19.03 -4.49 0.05
N VAL A 270 -18.80 -3.36 0.72
CA VAL A 270 -17.46 -2.88 1.05
C VAL A 270 -16.74 -3.87 1.95
N LYS A 271 -17.40 -4.38 3.00
CA LYS A 271 -16.84 -5.42 3.89
C LYS A 271 -16.44 -6.67 3.11
N LEU A 272 -17.35 -7.20 2.28
CA LEU A 272 -17.05 -8.38 1.43
C LEU A 272 -15.84 -8.15 0.52
N ARG A 273 -15.69 -6.94 -0.04
CA ARG A 273 -14.53 -6.60 -0.87
C ARG A 273 -13.25 -6.43 -0.05
N CYS A 274 -13.32 -5.90 1.17
CA CYS A 274 -12.19 -5.86 2.09
C CYS A 274 -11.66 -7.26 2.39
N GLU A 275 -12.57 -8.19 2.71
CA GLU A 275 -12.25 -9.60 2.98
C GLU A 275 -11.69 -10.30 1.74
N ALA A 276 -12.35 -10.17 0.58
CA ALA A 276 -11.96 -10.87 -0.64
C ALA A 276 -10.67 -10.33 -1.30
N LEU A 277 -10.30 -9.08 -1.03
CA LEU A 277 -9.13 -8.42 -1.63
C LEU A 277 -8.03 -8.13 -0.60
N SER A 278 -8.20 -8.61 0.64
CA SER A 278 -7.31 -8.36 1.77
C SER A 278 -6.97 -6.87 1.91
N LYS A 279 -8.00 -6.01 1.87
CA LYS A 279 -7.89 -4.55 2.00
C LYS A 279 -8.39 -4.10 3.37
N SER A 280 -7.72 -3.11 3.94
CA SER A 280 -8.25 -2.39 5.11
C SER A 280 -9.28 -1.34 4.67
N PRO A 281 -10.38 -1.17 5.42
CA PRO A 281 -11.38 -0.16 5.11
C PRO A 281 -10.89 1.26 5.47
N ASN A 282 -11.20 2.24 4.63
CA ASN A 282 -11.18 3.67 4.95
C ASN A 282 -12.62 4.20 5.05
N TYR A 283 -13.45 3.38 5.66
CA TYR A 283 -14.89 3.43 5.57
C TYR A 283 -15.47 2.80 6.85
N ASP A 284 -16.51 3.39 7.42
CA ASP A 284 -17.16 2.93 8.64
C ASP A 284 -17.94 1.64 8.35
N LEU A 285 -17.44 0.53 8.89
CA LEU A 285 -18.07 -0.78 8.80
C LEU A 285 -18.76 -1.21 10.11
N SER A 286 -18.89 -0.31 11.09
CA SER A 286 -19.46 -0.64 12.41
C SER A 286 -20.87 -1.21 12.37
N SER A 287 -21.65 -0.89 11.33
CA SER A 287 -22.99 -1.45 11.10
C SER A 287 -23.00 -2.93 10.69
N VAL A 288 -21.87 -3.46 10.21
CA VAL A 288 -21.75 -4.78 9.59
C VAL A 288 -20.58 -5.62 10.14
N GLY A 289 -19.82 -5.13 11.12
CA GLY A 289 -18.71 -5.86 11.74
C GLY A 289 -17.80 -4.95 12.55
#